data_AF-A0A372EZA3-F1
#
_entry.id   AF-A0A372EZA3-F1
#
_cell.length_a   1.000
_cell.length_b   1.000
_cell.length_c   1.000
_cell.angle_alpha   90.00
_cell.angle_beta   90.00
_cell.angle_gamma   90.00
#
_symmetry.space_group_name_H-M   'P 1'
#
loop_
_entity.id
_entity.type
_entity.pdbx_description
1 polymer ?
#
loop_
_entity_poly.entity_id
_entity_poly.type
_entity_poly.pdbx_seq_one_letter_code
_entity_poly.pdbx_strand_id
1 'polypeptide(L)'
;MSAKFIAAVLGTALTITTITATGSHAREHRRDNNNAEAALGIAALIALGLIIADRNDDDSHVTRPRPPRPDPRPRRVNPRELPAKCFKRIETRDGMRRIFGKRCLKRNYHWVNRLPRECSVRVRNRAGHKRHKGFAARCLRQHGYRMSRR
;
A
#
# COMPACT_ATOMS: atom_id res chain seq x y z
N MET A 1 -15.70 30.13 36.24
CA MET A 1 -17.12 30.56 36.16
C MET A 1 -17.36 31.71 35.17
N SER A 2 -16.41 32.07 34.29
CA SER A 2 -16.52 33.21 33.36
C SER A 2 -16.96 32.85 31.93
N ALA A 3 -16.91 31.57 31.53
CA ALA A 3 -17.29 31.17 30.16
C ALA A 3 -18.82 31.14 29.92
N LYS A 4 -19.64 31.08 30.97
CA LYS A 4 -21.10 31.03 30.85
C LYS A 4 -21.73 32.41 30.70
N PHE A 5 -21.07 33.46 31.19
CA PHE A 5 -21.56 34.84 31.12
C PHE A 5 -21.26 35.48 29.74
N ILE A 6 -20.15 35.11 29.11
CA ILE A 6 -19.76 35.57 27.77
C ILE A 6 -20.73 35.05 26.70
N ALA A 7 -21.21 33.80 26.85
CA ALA A 7 -22.14 33.19 25.90
C ALA A 7 -23.53 33.85 25.90
N ALA A 8 -23.96 34.44 27.02
CA ALA A 8 -25.28 35.07 27.14
C ALA A 8 -25.36 36.43 26.43
N VAL A 9 -24.25 37.18 26.33
CA VAL A 9 -24.23 38.53 25.75
C VAL A 9 -24.18 38.51 24.21
N LEU A 10 -23.62 37.47 23.61
CA LEU A 10 -23.47 37.37 22.14
C LEU A 10 -24.77 36.97 21.41
N GLY A 11 -25.75 36.38 22.10
CA GLY A 11 -26.97 35.87 21.48
C GLY A 11 -28.00 36.95 21.10
N THR A 12 -27.98 38.11 21.75
CA THR A 12 -29.04 39.13 21.62
C THR A 12 -28.84 40.15 20.50
N ALA A 13 -27.72 40.13 19.77
CA ALA A 13 -27.36 41.20 18.84
C ALA A 13 -27.86 41.04 17.38
N LEU A 14 -28.47 39.90 17.01
CA LEU A 14 -28.76 39.58 15.60
C LEU A 14 -30.15 39.99 15.09
N THR A 15 -30.98 40.68 15.89
CA THR A 15 -32.38 40.96 15.50
C THR A 15 -32.63 42.30 14.82
N ILE A 16 -31.61 43.14 14.63
CA ILE A 16 -31.83 44.48 14.06
C ILE A 16 -30.91 44.66 12.87
N THR A 17 -31.43 44.49 11.66
CA THR A 17 -31.42 45.53 10.61
C THR A 17 -32.13 44.99 9.36
N THR A 18 -33.33 45.51 9.13
CA THR A 18 -34.15 45.36 7.93
C THR A 18 -33.67 46.31 6.83
N ILE A 19 -33.26 45.72 5.70
CA ILE A 19 -33.42 46.11 4.28
C ILE A 19 -33.72 47.59 3.95
N THR A 20 -32.85 48.22 3.16
CA THR A 20 -33.25 49.11 2.04
C THR A 20 -32.30 48.92 0.86
N ALA A 21 -32.86 48.66 -0.33
CA ALA A 21 -32.15 48.54 -1.59
C ALA A 21 -32.52 49.72 -2.50
N THR A 22 -31.52 50.45 -3.01
CA THR A 22 -31.65 51.25 -4.22
C THR A 22 -30.48 50.89 -5.13
N GLY A 23 -30.77 50.34 -6.29
CA GLY A 23 -29.77 49.93 -7.27
C GLY A 23 -29.76 50.90 -8.45
N SER A 24 -28.58 51.16 -9.02
CA SER A 24 -28.48 51.67 -10.38
C SER A 24 -27.08 51.44 -11.00
N HIS A 25 -27.06 50.67 -12.11
CA HIS A 25 -26.07 50.60 -13.22
C HIS A 25 -24.63 50.10 -12.89
N ALA A 26 -23.97 49.22 -13.64
CA ALA A 26 -24.19 48.58 -14.93
C ALA A 26 -23.31 47.31 -15.03
N ARG A 27 -23.73 46.34 -15.84
CA ARG A 27 -22.88 45.22 -16.29
C ARG A 27 -22.64 45.30 -17.78
N GLU A 28 -21.43 44.91 -18.14
CA GLU A 28 -20.94 44.66 -19.49
C GLU A 28 -21.20 43.19 -19.88
N HIS A 29 -21.73 42.93 -21.09
CA HIS A 29 -21.37 41.75 -21.87
C HIS A 29 -21.67 41.95 -23.37
N ARG A 30 -20.60 41.78 -24.14
CA ARG A 30 -20.43 41.65 -25.59
C ARG A 30 -21.32 40.59 -26.28
N ARG A 31 -21.88 40.89 -27.47
CA ARG A 31 -21.81 40.11 -28.74
C ARG A 31 -22.80 40.66 -29.80
N ASP A 32 -22.31 40.79 -31.03
CA ASP A 32 -23.05 41.23 -32.23
C ASP A 32 -24.05 40.17 -32.73
N ASN A 33 -25.31 40.56 -32.96
CA ASN A 33 -26.02 40.54 -34.23
C ASN A 33 -27.47 41.02 -33.99
N ASN A 34 -28.02 41.70 -34.98
CA ASN A 34 -29.28 42.43 -34.96
C ASN A 34 -30.49 41.59 -34.55
N ASN A 35 -31.49 42.34 -34.06
CA ASN A 35 -32.86 41.97 -33.69
C ASN A 35 -33.03 41.87 -32.16
N ALA A 36 -33.47 43.01 -31.61
CA ALA A 36 -33.88 43.18 -30.24
C ALA A 36 -35.04 42.24 -29.89
N GLU A 37 -34.93 41.50 -28.79
CA GLU A 37 -35.71 41.78 -27.57
C GLU A 37 -35.47 40.71 -26.51
N ALA A 38 -35.45 41.18 -25.25
CA ALA A 38 -35.76 40.47 -24.01
C ALA A 38 -34.91 39.23 -23.63
N ALA A 39 -33.86 39.45 -22.83
CA ALA A 39 -33.48 38.56 -21.71
C ALA A 39 -32.34 39.16 -20.86
N LEU A 40 -32.63 40.18 -20.05
CA LEU A 40 -31.69 40.67 -19.02
C LEU A 40 -32.18 40.19 -17.65
N GLY A 41 -31.75 38.99 -17.21
CA GLY A 41 -32.29 38.41 -15.98
C GLY A 41 -31.47 37.35 -15.26
N ILE A 42 -30.23 37.04 -15.67
CA ILE A 42 -29.44 35.95 -15.05
C ILE A 42 -27.99 36.37 -14.75
N ALA A 43 -27.74 37.66 -14.64
CA ALA A 43 -26.41 38.15 -14.29
C ALA A 43 -26.25 38.28 -12.75
N ALA A 44 -27.30 38.68 -12.03
CA ALA A 44 -27.22 39.06 -10.62
C ALA A 44 -26.81 37.91 -9.68
N LEU A 45 -27.15 36.66 -9.98
CA LEU A 45 -26.79 35.50 -9.15
C LEU A 45 -25.28 35.20 -9.14
N ILE A 46 -24.52 35.67 -10.14
CA ILE A 46 -23.06 35.47 -10.20
C ILE A 46 -22.33 36.40 -9.21
N ALA A 47 -22.91 37.56 -8.86
CA ALA A 47 -22.21 38.54 -8.01
C ALA A 47 -22.11 38.14 -6.53
N LEU A 48 -23.09 37.37 -6.00
CA LEU A 48 -23.01 36.85 -4.64
C LEU A 48 -22.24 35.51 -4.56
N GLY A 49 -22.04 34.84 -5.68
CA GLY A 49 -21.27 33.58 -5.75
C GLY A 49 -19.75 33.74 -5.74
N LEU A 50 -19.24 34.97 -5.78
CA LEU A 50 -17.78 35.25 -5.77
C LEU A 50 -17.22 35.61 -4.39
N ILE A 51 -18.05 35.72 -3.34
CA ILE A 51 -17.57 35.90 -1.95
C ILE A 51 -17.49 34.56 -1.21
N ILE A 52 -17.31 33.47 -1.94
CA ILE A 52 -16.64 32.27 -1.40
C ILE A 52 -15.63 31.83 -2.46
N ALA A 53 -14.70 32.74 -2.79
CA ALA A 53 -13.38 32.28 -3.19
C ALA A 53 -12.75 31.67 -1.94
N ASP A 54 -12.89 30.35 -1.85
CA ASP A 54 -12.24 29.46 -0.92
C ASP A 54 -10.75 29.84 -0.82
N ARG A 55 -10.42 30.62 0.20
CA ARG A 55 -9.06 30.90 0.63
C ARG A 55 -8.80 30.03 1.84
N ASN A 56 -8.43 28.79 1.58
CA ASN A 56 -7.72 27.97 2.53
C ASN A 56 -6.26 27.83 2.07
N ASP A 57 -5.54 28.95 2.04
CA ASP A 57 -4.09 28.97 2.19
C ASP A 57 -3.76 28.86 3.68
N ASP A 58 -4.20 27.78 4.30
CA ASP A 58 -3.46 27.21 5.41
C ASP A 58 -2.64 26.08 4.77
N ASP A 59 -1.33 26.32 4.69
CA ASP A 59 -0.29 25.31 4.54
C ASP A 59 -0.33 24.35 5.74
N SER A 60 -1.46 23.68 5.89
CA SER A 60 -1.54 22.40 6.54
C SER A 60 -0.74 21.48 5.63
N HIS A 61 0.56 21.37 5.90
CA HIS A 61 1.35 20.23 5.48
C HIS A 61 0.67 19.00 6.08
N VAL A 62 -0.37 18.51 5.40
CA VAL A 62 -0.90 17.18 5.57
C VAL A 62 0.27 16.29 5.20
N THR A 63 1.04 15.95 6.22
CA THR A 63 2.07 14.94 6.12
C THR A 63 1.30 13.65 5.93
N ARG A 64 0.90 13.39 4.68
CA ARG A 64 0.47 12.07 4.26
C ARG A 64 1.57 11.14 4.74
N PRO A 65 1.28 10.14 5.59
CA PRO A 65 2.30 9.19 6.01
C PRO A 65 2.94 8.65 4.74
N ARG A 66 4.20 9.02 4.51
CA ARG A 66 4.93 8.51 3.36
C ARG A 66 4.90 6.99 3.51
N PRO A 67 4.49 6.22 2.50
CA PRO A 67 4.54 4.78 2.60
C PRO A 67 5.95 4.40 3.04
N PRO A 68 6.11 3.50 4.02
CA PRO A 68 7.42 3.14 4.53
C PRO A 68 8.32 2.86 3.34
N ARG A 69 9.40 3.64 3.19
CA ARG A 69 10.37 3.38 2.13
C ARG A 69 10.83 1.93 2.33
N PRO A 70 10.85 1.09 1.27
CA PRO A 70 11.35 -0.27 1.39
C PRO A 70 12.72 -0.19 2.04
N ASP A 71 12.83 -0.76 3.24
CA ASP A 71 14.07 -0.75 3.99
C ASP A 71 15.15 -1.40 3.09
N PRO A 72 16.19 -0.67 2.68
CA PRO A 72 17.25 -1.23 1.84
C PRO A 72 18.07 -2.28 2.59
N ARG A 73 17.83 -2.47 3.90
CA ARG A 73 18.53 -3.47 4.68
C ARG A 73 18.37 -4.82 3.99
N PRO A 74 19.48 -5.47 3.62
CA PRO A 74 19.42 -6.79 3.00
C PRO A 74 18.66 -7.68 3.96
N ARG A 75 17.58 -8.32 3.47
CA ARG A 75 16.87 -9.35 4.23
C ARG A 75 17.94 -10.27 4.79
N ARG A 76 18.07 -10.35 6.12
CA ARG A 76 19.09 -11.19 6.76
C ARG A 76 18.75 -12.64 6.42
N VAL A 77 19.32 -13.14 5.32
CA VAL A 77 19.06 -14.50 4.86
C VAL A 77 19.83 -15.43 5.80
N ASN A 78 19.09 -16.14 6.64
CA ASN A 78 19.71 -17.06 7.58
C ASN A 78 20.34 -18.23 6.81
N PRO A 79 21.66 -18.48 6.96
CA PRO A 79 22.31 -19.58 6.26
C PRO A 79 21.76 -20.96 6.69
N ARG A 80 21.11 -21.09 7.85
CA ARG A 80 20.46 -22.34 8.27
C ARG A 80 19.06 -22.51 7.69
N GLU A 81 18.55 -21.54 6.93
CA GLU A 81 17.26 -21.65 6.24
C GLU A 81 17.43 -22.13 4.80
N LEU A 82 16.82 -23.28 4.53
CA LEU A 82 16.79 -23.91 3.23
C LEU A 82 15.58 -23.40 2.42
N PRO A 83 15.76 -23.05 1.14
CA PRO A 83 14.66 -22.62 0.30
C PRO A 83 13.59 -23.72 0.17
N ALA A 84 12.34 -23.42 0.54
CA ALA A 84 11.21 -24.34 0.42
C ALA A 84 11.02 -24.85 -1.01
N LYS A 85 11.32 -24.03 -2.02
CA LYS A 85 11.28 -24.43 -3.45
C LYS A 85 12.18 -25.61 -3.81
N CYS A 86 13.22 -25.87 -3.02
CA CYS A 86 14.12 -27.00 -3.25
C CYS A 86 13.69 -28.27 -2.52
N PHE A 87 12.69 -28.18 -1.65
CA PHE A 87 12.10 -29.32 -0.96
C PHE A 87 11.20 -30.12 -1.91
N LYS A 88 11.30 -31.44 -1.83
CA LYS A 88 10.42 -32.35 -2.56
C LYS A 88 10.17 -33.63 -1.79
N ARG A 89 8.99 -34.18 -2.04
CA ARG A 89 8.59 -35.52 -1.64
C ARG A 89 8.78 -36.44 -2.83
N ILE A 90 9.48 -37.55 -2.62
CA ILE A 90 9.73 -38.55 -3.64
C ILE A 90 9.19 -39.87 -3.10
N GLU A 91 8.30 -40.47 -3.86
CA GLU A 91 7.87 -41.84 -3.61
C GLU A 91 8.95 -42.80 -4.09
N THR A 92 9.45 -43.60 -3.16
CA THR A 92 10.45 -44.64 -3.39
C THR A 92 9.83 -45.99 -3.08
N ARG A 93 10.54 -47.10 -3.38
CA ARG A 93 10.07 -48.44 -2.98
C ARG A 93 9.97 -48.59 -1.47
N ASP A 94 10.85 -47.90 -0.73
CA ASP A 94 10.89 -47.87 0.74
C ASP A 94 9.93 -46.81 1.33
N GLY A 95 8.95 -46.34 0.55
CA GLY A 95 7.98 -45.32 0.92
C GLY A 95 8.41 -43.88 0.61
N MET A 96 7.78 -42.93 1.29
CA MET A 96 7.92 -41.50 0.99
C MET A 96 9.20 -40.90 1.59
N ARG A 97 10.08 -40.39 0.73
CA ARG A 97 11.32 -39.72 1.13
C ARG A 97 11.21 -38.21 0.93
N ARG A 98 11.52 -37.45 1.97
CA ARG A 98 11.56 -35.98 1.97
C ARG A 98 13.00 -35.50 1.82
N ILE A 99 13.31 -34.84 0.70
CA ILE A 99 14.68 -34.40 0.41
C ILE A 99 14.72 -32.98 -0.15
N PHE A 100 15.86 -32.33 0.02
CA PHE A 100 16.21 -31.12 -0.72
C PHE A 100 17.09 -31.49 -1.93
N GLY A 101 16.67 -31.09 -3.13
CA GLY A 101 17.39 -31.45 -4.35
C GLY A 101 18.76 -30.78 -4.47
N LYS A 102 19.83 -31.55 -4.68
CA LYS A 102 21.22 -31.02 -4.76
C LYS A 102 21.37 -29.97 -5.87
N ARG A 103 20.79 -30.22 -7.05
CA ARG A 103 20.84 -29.28 -8.19
C ARG A 103 20.08 -27.99 -7.92
N CYS A 104 18.92 -28.08 -7.26
CA CYS A 104 18.15 -26.90 -6.88
C CYS A 104 18.91 -26.05 -5.86
N LEU A 105 19.47 -26.69 -4.82
CA LEU A 105 20.24 -26.00 -3.79
C LEU A 105 21.46 -25.29 -4.38
N LYS A 106 22.23 -25.94 -5.25
CA LYS A 106 23.37 -25.30 -5.94
C LYS A 106 23.00 -24.01 -6.68
N ARG A 107 21.77 -23.90 -7.20
CA ARG A 107 21.29 -22.74 -7.97
C ARG A 107 20.65 -21.66 -7.10
N ASN A 108 20.14 -22.02 -5.93
CA ASN A 108 19.22 -21.17 -5.17
C ASN A 108 19.59 -20.98 -3.70
N TYR A 109 20.70 -21.57 -3.26
CA TYR A 109 21.13 -21.55 -1.88
C TYR A 109 22.65 -21.39 -1.82
N HIS A 110 23.10 -20.21 -1.42
CA HIS A 110 24.50 -19.80 -1.45
C HIS A 110 25.41 -20.68 -0.58
N TRP A 111 24.88 -21.26 0.50
CA TRP A 111 25.66 -22.04 1.46
C TRP A 111 25.61 -23.55 1.25
N VAL A 112 25.37 -24.01 0.01
CA VAL A 112 25.27 -25.45 -0.28
C VAL A 112 26.51 -26.26 0.16
N ASN A 113 27.68 -25.63 0.14
CA ASN A 113 28.95 -26.24 0.53
C ASN A 113 29.10 -26.40 2.05
N ARG A 114 28.26 -25.72 2.85
CA ARG A 114 28.21 -25.88 4.31
C ARG A 114 27.28 -27.01 4.74
N LEU A 115 26.53 -27.61 3.81
CA LEU A 115 25.61 -28.69 4.15
C LEU A 115 26.37 -29.95 4.57
N PRO A 116 25.95 -30.61 5.66
CA PRO A 116 26.57 -31.84 6.13
C PRO A 116 26.53 -32.92 5.05
N ARG A 117 27.69 -33.51 4.75
CA ARG A 117 27.83 -34.51 3.68
C ARG A 117 27.16 -35.82 4.07
N GLU A 118 27.12 -36.15 5.35
CA GLU A 118 26.41 -37.27 5.94
C GLU A 118 24.91 -37.25 5.63
N CYS A 119 24.32 -36.07 5.46
CA CYS A 119 22.91 -35.95 5.08
C CYS A 119 22.67 -36.17 3.57
N SER A 120 23.71 -36.33 2.75
CA SER A 120 23.59 -36.53 1.31
C SER A 120 23.03 -37.91 1.00
N VAL A 121 21.92 -37.95 0.27
CA VAL A 121 21.26 -39.19 -0.14
C VAL A 121 21.09 -39.26 -1.66
N ARG A 122 21.06 -40.49 -2.16
CA ARG A 122 20.63 -40.80 -3.53
C ARG A 122 19.43 -41.72 -3.43
N VAL A 123 18.30 -41.28 -3.97
CA VAL A 123 17.06 -42.07 -3.98
C VAL A 123 16.61 -42.30 -5.41
N ARG A 124 15.97 -43.44 -5.66
CA ARG A 124 15.28 -43.72 -6.92
C ARG A 124 13.78 -43.56 -6.70
N ASN A 125 13.07 -43.06 -7.69
CA ASN A 125 11.61 -43.11 -7.65
C ASN A 125 11.12 -44.58 -7.61
N ARG A 126 9.86 -44.80 -7.24
CA ARG A 126 9.24 -46.13 -7.16
C ARG A 126 9.47 -47.00 -8.41
N ALA A 127 9.31 -46.40 -9.59
CA ALA A 127 9.53 -47.04 -10.89
C ALA A 127 11.02 -47.23 -11.27
N GLY A 128 11.98 -46.77 -10.47
CA GLY A 128 13.41 -47.06 -10.62
C GLY A 128 14.18 -46.24 -11.69
N HIS A 129 13.48 -45.67 -12.67
CA HIS A 129 14.10 -44.97 -13.80
C HIS A 129 14.64 -43.56 -13.49
N LYS A 130 14.10 -42.86 -12.47
CA LYS A 130 14.59 -41.52 -12.07
C LYS A 130 15.44 -41.59 -10.81
N ARG A 131 16.68 -41.12 -10.91
CA ARG A 131 17.61 -40.95 -9.78
C ARG A 131 17.57 -39.51 -9.29
N HIS A 132 17.39 -39.33 -7.98
CA HIS A 132 17.42 -38.03 -7.33
C HIS A 132 18.56 -37.97 -6.33
N LYS A 133 19.43 -36.96 -6.51
CA LYS A 133 20.51 -36.63 -5.58
C LYS A 133 20.11 -35.42 -4.75
N GLY A 134 20.35 -35.46 -3.45
CA GLY A 134 19.94 -34.40 -2.54
C GLY A 134 20.39 -34.63 -1.12
N PHE A 135 19.79 -33.90 -0.20
CA PHE A 135 20.02 -34.02 1.23
C PHE A 135 18.71 -34.40 1.92
N ALA A 136 18.76 -35.36 2.84
CA ALA A 136 17.57 -35.81 3.57
C ALA A 136 17.07 -34.70 4.49
N ALA A 137 15.79 -34.33 4.38
CA ALA A 137 15.22 -33.25 5.16
C ALA A 137 15.23 -33.54 6.67
N ARG A 138 15.06 -34.81 7.07
CA ARG A 138 15.10 -35.23 8.48
C ARG A 138 16.49 -35.04 9.08
N CYS A 139 17.54 -35.52 8.39
CA CYS A 139 18.93 -35.36 8.81
C CYS A 139 19.29 -33.87 8.91
N LEU A 140 19.02 -33.09 7.87
CA LEU A 140 19.28 -31.64 7.88
C LEU A 140 18.64 -30.93 9.08
N ARG A 141 17.41 -31.31 9.44
CA ARG A 141 16.73 -30.76 10.62
C ARG A 141 17.42 -31.10 11.93
N GLN A 142 17.99 -32.30 12.06
CA GLN A 142 18.80 -32.69 13.23
C GLN A 142 20.09 -31.87 13.32
N HIS A 143 20.68 -31.46 12.18
CA HIS A 143 21.82 -30.53 12.12
C HIS A 143 21.42 -29.05 12.25
N GLY A 144 20.18 -28.75 12.64
CA GLY A 144 19.70 -27.39 12.87
C GLY A 144 19.34 -26.59 11.62
N TYR A 145 19.24 -27.23 10.44
CA TYR A 145 18.71 -26.57 9.26
C TYR A 145 17.18 -26.57 9.29
N ARG A 146 16.59 -25.44 8.93
CA ARG A 146 15.14 -25.27 8.87
C ARG A 146 14.70 -24.96 7.44
N MET A 147 13.45 -25.25 7.13
CA MET A 147 12.87 -24.82 5.86
C MET A 147 12.37 -23.38 6.04
N SER A 148 12.72 -22.49 5.11
CA SER A 148 12.17 -21.13 5.08
C SER A 148 10.64 -21.21 4.89
N ARG A 149 9.89 -20.48 5.73
CA ARG A 149 8.45 -20.26 5.55
C ARG A 149 8.30 -19.17 4.47
N ARG A 150 7.58 -19.50 3.40
CA ARG A 150 7.16 -18.51 2.42
C ARG A 150 5.97 -17.73 2.94
#